data_AF-A0A1V5FHV5-F1
#
_entry.id   AF-A0A1V5FHV5-F1
#
_cell.length_a   1.000
_cell.length_b   1.000
_cell.length_c   1.000
_cell.angle_alpha   90.00
_cell.angle_beta   90.00
_cell.angle_gamma   90.00
#
_symmetry.space_group_name_H-M   'P 1'
#
loop_
_entity.id
_entity.type
_entity.pdbx_description
1 polymer ?
#
loop_
_entity_poly.entity_id
_entity_poly.type
_entity_poly.pdbx_seq_one_letter_code
_entity_poly.pdbx_strand_id
1 'polypeptide(L)'
;MIETEDSRDGAAYLGNIMFRTDISELEHDYVSSLHWRVGANSIVKSIRWHALNWVGPPSDEANRIGTDVRAIRIGGSGGGRWYLIDAIRGYGTRSLNPGQRLIVVENTVEPLTFYGHDIETCLSDCMTEIRGARNVRVFATKTERGAGGYPLIRIVDSDNVFVGGLGGHARSGDGKITVEVVDSTNVALAMICGGVDGRGYNPKGFVVSETVGGATAAIDQMKSCLLYRRGAFDDSAMRH
;
A
#
# COMPACT_ATOMS: atom_id res chain seq x y z
N MET A 1 19.06 4.99 4.01
CA MET A 1 18.07 4.00 4.49
C MET A 1 18.13 3.96 6.00
N ILE A 2 16.98 4.00 6.68
CA ILE A 2 16.87 3.65 8.10
C ILE A 2 16.40 2.20 8.16
N GLU A 3 17.11 1.36 8.89
CA GLU A 3 16.68 -0.01 9.20
C GLU A 3 16.68 -0.17 10.70
N THR A 4 15.59 -0.70 11.27
CA THR A 4 15.55 -1.06 12.68
C THR A 4 16.07 -2.48 12.87
N GLU A 5 16.55 -2.77 14.07
CA GLU A 5 16.77 -4.15 14.50
C GLU A 5 15.47 -4.97 14.36
N ASP A 6 15.63 -6.25 14.02
CA ASP A 6 14.53 -7.21 14.00
C ASP A 6 14.30 -7.73 15.42
N SER A 7 13.35 -7.11 16.14
CA SER A 7 13.13 -7.39 17.54
C SER A 7 11.65 -7.35 17.89
N ARG A 8 11.09 -8.52 18.20
CA ARG A 8 9.69 -8.71 18.59
C ARG A 8 9.33 -8.01 19.89
N ASP A 9 10.21 -8.07 20.87
CA ASP A 9 10.02 -7.43 22.18
C ASP A 9 10.51 -5.97 22.17
N GLY A 10 11.18 -5.55 21.08
CA GLY A 10 11.65 -4.20 20.90
C GLY A 10 10.50 -3.20 20.77
N ALA A 11 10.78 -1.97 21.21
CA ALA A 11 9.90 -0.83 21.03
C ALA A 11 10.71 0.35 20.52
N ALA A 12 10.20 1.02 19.49
CA ALA A 12 10.79 2.24 18.96
C ALA A 12 9.75 3.33 18.74
N TYR A 13 10.22 4.57 18.75
CA TYR A 13 9.47 5.72 18.28
C TYR A 13 10.18 6.34 17.08
N LEU A 14 9.46 6.54 15.98
CA LEU A 14 9.94 7.29 14.82
C LEU A 14 8.88 8.30 14.40
N GLY A 15 9.24 9.58 14.26
CA GLY A 15 8.26 10.53 13.76
C GLY A 15 8.80 11.89 13.39
N ASN A 16 7.94 12.65 12.72
CA ASN A 16 8.20 14.01 12.22
C ASN A 16 9.41 14.08 11.28
N ILE A 17 9.55 13.09 10.41
CA ILE A 17 10.67 12.98 9.48
C ILE A 17 10.17 12.85 8.04
N MET A 18 10.89 13.49 7.11
CA MET A 18 10.72 13.29 5.69
C MET A 18 11.94 12.56 5.12
N PHE A 19 11.69 11.47 4.42
CA PHE A 19 12.64 10.78 3.59
C PHE A 19 12.55 11.29 2.17
N ARG A 20 13.71 11.47 1.53
CA ARG A 20 13.78 11.67 0.09
C ARG A 20 14.74 10.66 -0.53
N THR A 21 14.28 9.97 -1.56
CA THR A 21 15.06 8.93 -2.25
C THR A 21 15.32 9.33 -3.69
N ASP A 22 16.56 9.22 -4.13
CA ASP A 22 16.85 9.24 -5.56
C ASP A 22 16.40 7.91 -6.16
N ILE A 23 15.39 7.96 -7.02
CA ILE A 23 14.81 6.78 -7.68
C ILE A 23 15.27 6.63 -9.14
N SER A 24 16.26 7.43 -9.54
CA SER A 24 16.93 7.32 -10.85
C SER A 24 18.23 6.54 -10.79
N GLU A 25 18.69 6.18 -9.59
CA GLU A 25 19.77 5.22 -9.40
C GLU A 25 19.33 3.88 -9.97
N LEU A 26 20.11 3.28 -10.88
CA LEU A 26 19.79 2.03 -11.58
C LEU A 26 20.71 0.87 -11.16
N GLU A 27 21.75 1.14 -10.36
CA GLU A 27 22.74 0.14 -9.94
C GLU A 27 22.24 -0.80 -8.83
N HIS A 28 21.02 -0.59 -8.33
CA HIS A 28 20.44 -1.38 -7.24
C HIS A 28 19.19 -2.13 -7.71
N ASP A 29 19.05 -3.38 -7.25
CA ASP A 29 17.85 -4.18 -7.51
C ASP A 29 16.60 -3.51 -6.94
N TYR A 30 16.72 -2.93 -5.75
CA TYR A 30 15.68 -2.12 -5.11
C TYR A 30 16.24 -1.06 -4.16
N VAL A 31 15.44 -0.05 -3.85
CA VAL A 31 15.75 0.97 -2.82
C VAL A 31 14.60 1.11 -1.82
N SER A 32 14.95 1.19 -0.53
CA SER A 32 14.02 1.50 0.56
C SER A 32 14.52 2.65 1.42
N SER A 33 13.61 3.53 1.85
CA SER A 33 13.95 4.59 2.80
C SER A 33 13.88 4.11 4.24
N LEU A 34 12.89 3.28 4.55
CA LEU A 34 12.62 2.78 5.89
C LEU A 34 12.32 1.28 5.81
N HIS A 35 13.14 0.49 6.51
CA HIS A 35 12.87 -0.91 6.79
C HIS A 35 12.56 -1.08 8.28
N TRP A 36 11.30 -1.31 8.60
CA TRP A 36 10.81 -1.44 9.95
C TRP A 36 10.59 -2.89 10.34
N ARG A 37 11.27 -3.30 11.41
CA ARG A 37 11.35 -4.68 11.88
C ARG A 37 11.24 -4.79 13.39
N VAL A 38 10.82 -3.71 14.06
CA VAL A 38 10.68 -3.66 15.51
C VAL A 38 9.22 -3.82 15.93
N GLY A 39 9.06 -4.46 17.09
CA GLY A 39 7.84 -5.04 17.61
C GLY A 39 6.64 -4.12 17.80
N ALA A 40 5.52 -4.76 18.15
CA ALA A 40 4.21 -4.14 18.14
C ALA A 40 3.98 -3.03 19.18
N ASN A 41 4.87 -2.90 20.16
CA ASN A 41 4.83 -1.81 21.14
C ASN A 41 5.33 -0.47 20.57
N SER A 42 5.73 -0.45 19.30
CA SER A 42 6.32 0.72 18.66
C SER A 42 5.29 1.71 18.11
N ILE A 43 5.71 2.96 17.93
CA ILE A 43 4.90 4.05 17.38
C ILE A 43 5.65 4.73 16.23
N VAL A 44 4.98 4.88 15.10
CA VAL A 44 5.45 5.68 13.97
C VAL A 44 4.46 6.81 13.73
N LYS A 45 4.91 8.06 13.60
CA LYS A 45 4.01 9.20 13.49
C LYS A 45 4.51 10.29 12.56
N SER A 46 3.65 10.73 11.64
CA SER A 46 3.92 11.88 10.76
C SER A 46 5.23 11.72 10.01
N ILE A 47 5.40 10.55 9.38
CA ILE A 47 6.51 10.30 8.47
C ILE A 47 6.06 10.54 7.04
N ARG A 48 6.97 11.07 6.24
CA ARG A 48 6.72 11.38 4.84
C ARG A 48 7.81 10.80 3.95
N TRP A 49 7.46 10.27 2.80
CA TRP A 49 8.42 9.87 1.77
C TRP A 49 8.14 10.59 0.45
N HIS A 50 9.22 11.06 -0.19
CA HIS A 50 9.19 11.60 -1.56
C HIS A 50 10.33 11.07 -2.42
N ALA A 51 10.10 10.98 -3.73
CA ALA A 51 11.20 10.87 -4.69
C ALA A 51 11.94 12.22 -4.83
N LEU A 52 13.28 12.20 -4.93
CA LEU A 52 14.11 13.40 -5.14
C LEU A 52 13.99 13.96 -6.56
N ASN A 53 13.92 13.10 -7.57
CA ASN A 53 14.03 13.51 -8.97
C ASN A 53 12.67 13.77 -9.61
N TRP A 54 11.98 14.77 -9.06
CA TRP A 54 10.78 15.39 -9.64
C TRP A 54 11.16 16.20 -10.88
N VAL A 55 11.36 15.50 -11.98
CA VAL A 55 11.50 16.08 -13.32
C VAL A 55 10.16 15.79 -14.01
N GLY A 56 9.53 16.79 -14.65
CA GLY A 56 8.23 16.64 -15.30
C GLY A 56 8.14 15.47 -16.30
N PRO A 57 6.95 15.18 -16.85
CA PRO A 57 6.73 13.98 -17.67
C PRO A 57 7.75 13.90 -18.82
N PRO A 58 8.57 12.84 -18.91
CA PRO A 58 9.57 12.72 -19.96
C PRO A 58 8.91 12.41 -21.31
N SER A 59 9.45 13.00 -22.38
CA SER A 59 9.01 12.82 -23.77
C SER A 59 9.14 11.40 -24.30
N ASP A 60 10.03 10.58 -23.74
CA ASP A 60 10.42 9.29 -24.33
C ASP A 60 10.12 8.08 -23.44
N GLU A 61 9.55 7.05 -24.06
CA GLU A 61 8.99 5.85 -23.44
C GLU A 61 10.00 4.72 -23.19
N ALA A 62 11.12 4.73 -23.89
CA ALA A 62 12.07 3.61 -23.93
C ALA A 62 13.07 3.54 -22.75
N ASN A 63 13.24 4.59 -21.95
CA ASN A 63 14.22 4.66 -20.85
C ASN A 63 13.59 4.49 -19.45
N ARG A 64 12.46 3.76 -19.33
CA ARG A 64 11.49 3.95 -18.23
C ARG A 64 11.47 2.91 -17.10
N ILE A 65 12.34 1.88 -17.08
CA ILE A 65 12.40 0.95 -15.94
C ILE A 65 13.44 1.47 -14.95
N GLY A 66 12.98 2.31 -14.01
CA GLY A 66 13.78 2.67 -12.84
C GLY A 66 13.90 1.51 -11.85
N THR A 67 14.71 1.69 -10.82
CA THR A 67 14.87 0.73 -9.72
C THR A 67 13.54 0.44 -9.03
N ASP A 68 13.37 -0.80 -8.54
CA ASP A 68 12.24 -1.17 -7.68
C ASP A 68 12.30 -0.33 -6.40
N VAL A 69 11.31 0.53 -6.19
CA VAL A 69 11.25 1.36 -4.99
C VAL A 69 10.29 0.72 -4.02
N ARG A 70 10.75 0.45 -2.80
CA ARG A 70 9.91 0.03 -1.67
C ARG A 70 10.06 1.07 -0.58
N ALA A 71 9.38 2.19 -0.74
CA ALA A 71 9.66 3.40 0.04
C ALA A 71 9.65 3.14 1.55
N ILE A 72 8.59 2.46 2.02
CA ILE A 72 8.47 1.94 3.37
C ILE A 72 8.28 0.43 3.28
N ARG A 73 9.13 -0.32 3.97
CA ARG A 73 9.07 -1.77 4.08
C ARG A 73 8.88 -2.16 5.54
N ILE A 74 7.93 -3.04 5.82
CA ILE A 74 7.64 -3.57 7.15
C ILE A 74 7.66 -5.09 7.05
N GLY A 75 8.49 -5.74 7.86
CA GLY A 75 8.64 -7.19 7.84
C GLY A 75 9.40 -7.73 9.04
N GLY A 76 9.58 -9.06 9.12
CA GLY A 76 10.13 -9.71 10.31
C GLY A 76 9.24 -9.42 11.51
N SER A 77 9.80 -8.88 12.59
CA SER A 77 9.05 -8.46 13.78
C SER A 77 8.42 -7.06 13.65
N GLY A 78 8.32 -6.50 12.44
CA GLY A 78 7.77 -5.18 12.22
C GLY A 78 6.29 -5.08 12.57
N GLY A 79 5.94 -4.28 13.57
CA GLY A 79 4.56 -4.01 13.98
C GLY A 79 4.35 -2.56 14.42
N GLY A 80 3.30 -2.34 15.21
CA GLY A 80 3.08 -1.09 15.93
C GLY A 80 1.96 -0.23 15.37
N ARG A 81 1.89 1.00 15.88
CA ARG A 81 0.85 1.98 15.53
C ARG A 81 1.44 3.11 14.72
N TRP A 82 0.96 3.24 13.50
CA TRP A 82 1.44 4.15 12.48
C TRP A 82 0.40 5.23 12.24
N TYR A 83 0.78 6.49 12.41
CA TYR A 83 -0.13 7.63 12.34
C TYR A 83 0.31 8.60 11.25
N LEU A 84 -0.62 9.02 10.40
CA LEU A 84 -0.42 10.11 9.43
C LEU A 84 0.80 9.86 8.52
N ILE A 85 0.76 8.74 7.80
CA ILE A 85 1.82 8.37 6.87
C ILE A 85 1.53 8.98 5.51
N ASP A 86 2.54 9.59 4.93
CA ASP A 86 2.45 10.21 3.61
C ASP A 86 3.54 9.64 2.69
N ALA A 87 3.17 9.01 1.59
CA ALA A 87 4.13 8.49 0.62
C ALA A 87 3.73 8.93 -0.79
N ILE A 88 4.52 9.83 -1.36
CA ILE A 88 4.21 10.46 -2.64
C ILE A 88 5.40 10.30 -3.57
N ARG A 89 5.20 9.56 -4.65
CA ARG A 89 6.23 9.43 -5.71
C ARG A 89 6.47 10.74 -6.46
N GLY A 90 5.44 11.58 -6.62
CA GLY A 90 5.49 12.84 -7.35
C GLY A 90 5.19 12.69 -8.84
N TYR A 91 4.68 13.77 -9.45
CA TYR A 91 4.27 13.81 -10.85
C TYR A 91 5.49 13.76 -11.80
N GLY A 92 5.54 12.82 -12.74
CA GLY A 92 6.56 12.81 -13.81
C GLY A 92 7.86 12.05 -13.51
N THR A 93 8.00 11.44 -12.33
CA THR A 93 9.26 10.77 -11.98
C THR A 93 9.52 9.48 -12.79
N ARG A 94 10.76 8.97 -12.74
CA ARG A 94 11.38 8.09 -13.75
C ARG A 94 11.23 6.57 -13.57
N SER A 95 10.62 6.08 -12.48
CA SER A 95 10.46 4.63 -12.29
C SER A 95 9.06 4.16 -12.69
N LEU A 96 8.94 3.42 -13.81
CA LEU A 96 7.77 2.61 -14.18
C LEU A 96 7.96 1.13 -13.80
N ASN A 97 8.75 0.85 -12.78
CA ASN A 97 8.96 -0.54 -12.36
C ASN A 97 7.62 -1.13 -11.87
N PRO A 98 7.11 -2.21 -12.48
CA PRO A 98 5.86 -2.86 -12.03
C PRO A 98 5.94 -3.33 -10.57
N GLY A 99 7.14 -3.66 -10.10
CA GLY A 99 7.43 -4.08 -8.73
C GLY A 99 7.41 -2.96 -7.69
N GLN A 100 7.45 -1.68 -8.09
CA GLN A 100 7.49 -0.56 -7.16
C GLN A 100 6.30 -0.57 -6.18
N ARG A 101 6.57 -0.26 -4.92
CA ARG A 101 5.58 -0.10 -3.85
C ARG A 101 5.92 1.12 -3.00
N LEU A 102 4.90 1.86 -2.59
CA LEU A 102 5.09 2.92 -1.60
C LEU A 102 5.13 2.33 -0.19
N ILE A 103 4.30 1.33 0.06
CA ILE A 103 4.30 0.58 1.32
C ILE A 103 4.27 -0.91 0.99
N VAL A 104 5.18 -1.66 1.61
CA VAL A 104 5.18 -3.12 1.61
C VAL A 104 5.12 -3.60 3.05
N VAL A 105 4.10 -4.39 3.36
CA VAL A 105 4.03 -5.19 4.59
C VAL A 105 4.21 -6.64 4.17
N GLU A 106 5.32 -7.26 4.56
CA GLU A 106 5.61 -8.62 4.15
C GLU A 106 6.07 -9.52 5.29
N ASN A 107 5.46 -10.71 5.38
CA ASN A 107 5.88 -11.78 6.27
C ASN A 107 6.01 -11.40 7.76
N THR A 108 5.30 -10.35 8.21
CA THR A 108 5.16 -10.03 9.63
C THR A 108 3.88 -10.65 10.18
N VAL A 109 3.97 -11.14 11.41
CA VAL A 109 2.81 -11.63 12.18
C VAL A 109 2.44 -10.69 13.33
N GLU A 110 3.23 -9.63 13.51
CA GLU A 110 3.06 -8.68 14.60
C GLU A 110 1.85 -7.77 14.34
N PRO A 111 1.11 -7.38 15.40
CA PRO A 111 0.02 -6.42 15.26
C PRO A 111 0.52 -5.11 14.65
N LEU A 112 -0.08 -4.74 13.51
CA LEU A 112 0.26 -3.55 12.76
C LEU A 112 -0.99 -2.76 12.45
N THR A 113 -1.04 -1.50 12.89
CA THR A 113 -2.17 -0.63 12.63
C THR A 113 -1.73 0.69 12.02
N PHE A 114 -2.36 1.05 10.91
CA PHE A 114 -2.23 2.34 10.26
C PHE A 114 -3.46 3.20 10.52
N TYR A 115 -3.24 4.45 10.92
CA TYR A 115 -4.24 5.47 11.18
C TYR A 115 -3.96 6.69 10.29
N GLY A 116 -4.69 6.78 9.18
CA GLY A 116 -4.55 7.85 8.21
C GLY A 116 -3.31 7.66 7.34
N HIS A 117 -3.55 7.22 6.10
CA HIS A 117 -2.56 7.09 5.04
C HIS A 117 -2.89 8.03 3.87
N ASP A 118 -1.90 8.74 3.37
CA ASP A 118 -1.94 9.44 2.08
C ASP A 118 -0.90 8.83 1.14
N ILE A 119 -1.36 8.09 0.13
CA ILE A 119 -0.49 7.31 -0.76
C ILE A 119 -0.81 7.70 -2.20
N GLU A 120 0.14 8.34 -2.87
CA GLU A 120 -0.14 8.96 -4.17
C GLU A 120 0.87 8.67 -5.26
N THR A 121 0.38 8.76 -6.49
CA THR A 121 1.14 8.91 -7.73
C THR A 121 2.09 7.76 -8.05
N CYS A 122 1.86 6.56 -7.49
CA CYS A 122 2.62 5.37 -7.84
C CYS A 122 2.20 4.84 -9.23
N LEU A 123 3.17 4.43 -10.05
CA LEU A 123 2.96 3.91 -11.41
C LEU A 123 3.39 2.43 -11.49
N SER A 124 2.81 1.59 -10.63
CA SER A 124 3.22 0.20 -10.40
C SER A 124 2.03 -0.73 -10.21
N ASP A 125 2.29 -2.04 -10.11
CA ASP A 125 1.27 -3.09 -9.99
C ASP A 125 0.43 -3.05 -8.70
N CYS A 126 0.84 -2.26 -7.70
CA CYS A 126 -0.02 -1.72 -6.65
C CYS A 126 0.74 -0.67 -5.82
N MET A 127 0.03 0.20 -5.10
CA MET A 127 0.70 1.19 -4.25
C MET A 127 1.13 0.60 -2.91
N THR A 128 0.20 -0.10 -2.26
CA THR A 128 0.40 -0.76 -0.97
C THR A 128 0.20 -2.26 -1.16
N GLU A 129 1.19 -3.05 -0.77
CA GLU A 129 1.11 -4.51 -0.79
C GLU A 129 1.21 -5.05 0.63
N ILE A 130 0.27 -5.92 0.98
CA ILE A 130 0.26 -6.72 2.22
C ILE A 130 0.38 -8.18 1.76
N ARG A 131 1.52 -8.82 2.00
CA ARG A 131 1.81 -10.17 1.48
C ARG A 131 2.38 -11.10 2.55
N GLY A 132 1.80 -12.28 2.71
CA GLY A 132 2.26 -13.24 3.73
C GLY A 132 2.15 -12.70 5.17
N ALA A 133 1.37 -11.64 5.38
CA ALA A 133 1.33 -10.91 6.64
C ALA A 133 0.07 -11.25 7.44
N ARG A 134 0.14 -11.01 8.76
CA ARG A 134 -1.00 -11.20 9.66
C ARG A 134 -1.24 -10.00 10.55
N ASN A 135 -2.47 -9.87 11.05
CA ASN A 135 -2.84 -8.89 12.08
C ASN A 135 -2.63 -7.43 11.64
N VAL A 136 -3.06 -7.13 10.41
CA VAL A 136 -2.91 -5.79 9.83
C VAL A 136 -4.24 -5.05 9.88
N ARG A 137 -4.22 -3.78 10.28
CA ARG A 137 -5.37 -2.87 10.26
C ARG A 137 -4.98 -1.60 9.52
N VAL A 138 -5.81 -1.20 8.56
CA VAL A 138 -5.67 0.08 7.84
C VAL A 138 -6.95 0.88 8.04
N PHE A 139 -6.83 2.01 8.74
CA PHE A 139 -7.94 2.94 8.96
C PHE A 139 -7.68 4.24 8.22
N ALA A 140 -8.61 4.61 7.36
CA ALA A 140 -8.59 5.82 6.53
C ALA A 140 -7.39 5.86 5.57
N THR A 141 -7.65 5.65 4.28
CA THR A 141 -6.66 5.82 3.22
C THR A 141 -7.18 6.83 2.21
N LYS A 142 -6.39 7.86 1.96
CA LYS A 142 -6.54 8.78 0.83
C LYS A 142 -5.50 8.41 -0.22
N THR A 143 -5.91 8.47 -1.48
CA THR A 143 -5.01 8.21 -2.61
C THR A 143 -5.26 9.14 -3.79
N GLU A 144 -4.24 9.32 -4.62
CA GLU A 144 -4.37 9.99 -5.92
C GLU A 144 -3.59 9.25 -7.02
N ARG A 145 -4.26 9.09 -8.18
CA ARG A 145 -3.66 8.69 -9.47
C ARG A 145 -2.68 7.51 -9.38
N GLY A 146 -3.21 6.31 -9.20
CA GLY A 146 -2.48 5.11 -9.63
C GLY A 146 -2.37 5.11 -11.16
N ALA A 147 -1.18 5.29 -11.72
CA ALA A 147 -1.04 5.04 -13.15
C ALA A 147 -0.83 3.55 -13.39
N GLY A 148 -1.58 3.01 -14.34
CA GLY A 148 -1.43 1.63 -14.77
C GLY A 148 -2.64 0.76 -14.50
N GLY A 149 -3.58 1.19 -13.67
CA GLY A 149 -4.82 0.45 -13.48
C GLY A 149 -4.74 -0.71 -12.50
N TYR A 150 -3.87 -0.54 -11.54
CA TYR A 150 -3.51 -1.52 -10.56
C TYR A 150 -4.17 -1.25 -9.21
N PRO A 151 -4.34 -2.27 -8.36
CA PRO A 151 -4.91 -2.10 -7.02
C PRO A 151 -4.18 -1.02 -6.21
N LEU A 152 -4.94 -0.21 -5.49
CA LEU A 152 -4.36 0.71 -4.52
C LEU A 152 -3.79 -0.07 -3.35
N ILE A 153 -4.54 -1.07 -2.89
CA ILE A 153 -4.12 -2.01 -1.87
C ILE A 153 -4.31 -3.43 -2.41
N ARG A 154 -3.25 -4.23 -2.33
CA ARG A 154 -3.26 -5.65 -2.66
C ARG A 154 -2.95 -6.46 -1.40
N ILE A 155 -3.76 -7.46 -1.12
CA ILE A 155 -3.66 -8.38 0.02
C ILE A 155 -3.45 -9.78 -0.54
N VAL A 156 -2.29 -10.40 -0.31
CA VAL A 156 -1.89 -11.69 -0.91
C VAL A 156 -1.44 -12.66 0.17
N ASP A 157 -1.91 -13.89 0.15
CA ASP A 157 -1.48 -14.97 1.08
C ASP A 157 -1.46 -14.51 2.55
N SER A 158 -2.42 -13.66 2.93
CA SER A 158 -2.43 -12.95 4.22
C SER A 158 -3.64 -13.35 5.05
N ASP A 159 -3.55 -13.09 6.34
CA ASP A 159 -4.58 -13.51 7.31
C ASP A 159 -4.91 -12.40 8.31
N ASN A 160 -6.17 -12.26 8.68
CA ASN A 160 -6.63 -11.30 9.69
C ASN A 160 -6.27 -9.85 9.32
N VAL A 161 -6.69 -9.40 8.13
CA VAL A 161 -6.41 -8.07 7.57
C VAL A 161 -7.70 -7.25 7.46
N PHE A 162 -7.69 -6.02 8.00
CA PHE A 162 -8.78 -5.06 7.80
C PHE A 162 -8.32 -3.82 7.05
N VAL A 163 -9.16 -3.37 6.11
CA VAL A 163 -9.00 -2.09 5.43
C VAL A 163 -10.33 -1.34 5.50
N GLY A 164 -10.32 -0.16 6.11
CA GLY A 164 -11.49 0.66 6.33
C GLY A 164 -11.30 2.10 5.86
N GLY A 165 -12.32 2.68 5.23
CA GLY A 165 -12.34 4.10 4.87
C GLY A 165 -11.34 4.43 3.76
N LEU A 166 -11.36 3.65 2.68
CA LEU A 166 -10.52 3.90 1.52
C LEU A 166 -11.28 4.80 0.54
N GLY A 167 -10.72 5.97 0.29
CA GLY A 167 -11.16 6.91 -0.73
C GLY A 167 -9.98 7.43 -1.56
N GLY A 168 -10.29 8.01 -2.71
CA GLY A 168 -9.27 8.62 -3.56
C GLY A 168 -9.44 8.29 -5.03
N HIS A 169 -8.59 8.89 -5.85
CA HIS A 169 -8.69 8.79 -7.30
C HIS A 169 -7.98 7.53 -7.81
N ALA A 170 -8.69 6.40 -7.85
CA ALA A 170 -8.31 5.30 -8.73
C ALA A 170 -8.56 5.75 -10.19
N ARG A 171 -7.53 5.66 -11.04
CA ARG A 171 -7.68 6.06 -12.45
C ARG A 171 -8.53 5.01 -13.17
N SER A 172 -9.76 5.32 -13.56
CA SER A 172 -10.71 4.46 -14.31
C SER A 172 -10.15 3.79 -15.58
N GLY A 173 -10.64 2.60 -15.96
CA GLY A 173 -10.31 1.90 -17.21
C GLY A 173 -10.49 0.38 -17.08
N ASP A 174 -10.61 -0.35 -18.18
CA ASP A 174 -10.97 -1.78 -18.17
C ASP A 174 -10.11 -2.64 -17.23
N GLY A 175 -10.76 -3.48 -16.40
CA GLY A 175 -10.10 -4.47 -15.53
C GLY A 175 -9.45 -3.93 -14.24
N LYS A 176 -9.59 -2.64 -13.92
CA LYS A 176 -8.88 -2.01 -12.82
C LYS A 176 -9.51 -2.28 -11.46
N ILE A 177 -8.69 -2.45 -10.43
CA ILE A 177 -9.15 -2.85 -9.10
C ILE A 177 -8.80 -1.75 -8.07
N THR A 178 -9.67 -1.51 -7.08
CA THR A 178 -9.35 -0.60 -5.95
C THR A 178 -8.67 -1.37 -4.82
N VAL A 179 -9.28 -2.45 -4.34
CA VAL A 179 -8.67 -3.41 -3.40
C VAL A 179 -8.70 -4.81 -3.99
N GLU A 180 -7.55 -5.47 -4.04
CA GLU A 180 -7.43 -6.86 -4.48
C GLU A 180 -7.08 -7.77 -3.31
N VAL A 181 -7.79 -8.89 -3.21
CA VAL A 181 -7.57 -9.96 -2.22
C VAL A 181 -7.25 -11.24 -2.96
N VAL A 182 -6.09 -11.84 -2.70
CA VAL A 182 -5.63 -13.07 -3.37
C VAL A 182 -5.26 -14.08 -2.30
N ASP A 183 -5.88 -15.25 -2.35
CA ASP A 183 -5.56 -16.42 -1.53
C ASP A 183 -5.40 -16.10 -0.02
N SER A 184 -6.24 -15.18 0.47
CA SER A 184 -6.18 -14.65 1.83
C SER A 184 -7.40 -15.04 2.66
N THR A 185 -7.23 -15.13 3.98
CA THR A 185 -8.29 -15.51 4.93
C THR A 185 -8.53 -14.41 5.96
N ASN A 186 -9.72 -14.43 6.57
CA ASN A 186 -10.05 -13.50 7.66
C ASN A 186 -9.85 -12.03 7.26
N VAL A 187 -10.30 -11.66 6.06
CA VAL A 187 -10.19 -10.31 5.50
C VAL A 187 -11.52 -9.58 5.66
N ALA A 188 -11.47 -8.34 6.14
CA ALA A 188 -12.62 -7.46 6.21
C ALA A 188 -12.32 -6.12 5.55
N LEU A 189 -13.20 -5.68 4.65
CA LEU A 189 -13.10 -4.38 4.00
C LEU A 189 -14.36 -3.57 4.33
N ALA A 190 -14.20 -2.30 4.70
CA ALA A 190 -15.33 -1.45 5.05
C ALA A 190 -15.20 -0.07 4.41
N MET A 191 -16.31 0.43 3.88
CA MET A 191 -16.39 1.76 3.25
C MET A 191 -15.30 1.95 2.17
N ILE A 192 -15.20 1.00 1.24
CA ILE A 192 -14.31 1.11 0.09
C ILE A 192 -15.09 1.80 -1.03
N CYS A 193 -14.59 2.96 -1.44
CA CYS A 193 -15.16 3.71 -2.54
C CYS A 193 -14.21 3.69 -3.74
N GLY A 194 -14.75 3.35 -4.92
CA GLY A 194 -14.03 3.51 -6.17
C GLY A 194 -13.88 4.98 -6.53
N GLY A 195 -12.70 5.39 -7.00
CA GLY A 195 -12.48 6.76 -7.44
C GLY A 195 -13.33 7.11 -8.66
N VAL A 196 -14.21 8.09 -8.52
CA VAL A 196 -14.85 8.79 -9.64
C VAL A 196 -14.02 10.06 -9.87
N ASP A 197 -13.06 10.05 -10.80
CA ASP A 197 -12.40 11.29 -11.21
C ASP A 197 -13.48 12.14 -11.90
N GLY A 198 -13.80 13.31 -11.34
CA GLY A 198 -14.83 14.25 -11.82
C GLY A 198 -14.61 14.79 -13.24
N ARG A 199 -13.64 14.24 -13.98
CA ARG A 199 -13.28 14.52 -15.38
C ARG A 199 -14.02 13.64 -16.40
N GLY A 200 -15.12 12.99 -16.03
CA GLY A 200 -15.94 12.20 -16.96
C GLY A 200 -15.35 10.83 -17.33
N TYR A 201 -14.49 10.31 -16.47
CA TYR A 201 -13.87 9.01 -16.63
C TYR A 201 -14.88 7.92 -16.27
N ASN A 202 -15.34 7.14 -17.26
CA ASN A 202 -16.28 6.04 -17.04
C ASN A 202 -15.53 4.85 -16.39
N PRO A 203 -15.75 4.57 -15.09
CA PRO A 203 -14.98 3.56 -14.40
C PRO A 203 -15.48 2.17 -14.81
N LYS A 204 -14.72 1.55 -15.70
CA LYS A 204 -14.76 0.11 -15.92
C LYS A 204 -13.79 -0.51 -14.91
N GLY A 205 -14.10 -1.64 -14.27
CA GLY A 205 -13.27 -2.24 -13.23
C GLY A 205 -14.04 -2.69 -11.99
N PHE A 206 -13.34 -2.88 -10.87
CA PHE A 206 -13.86 -3.43 -9.63
C PHE A 206 -13.39 -2.67 -8.38
N VAL A 207 -14.32 -2.30 -7.50
CA VAL A 207 -13.97 -1.71 -6.20
C VAL A 207 -13.30 -2.75 -5.29
N VAL A 208 -13.69 -4.02 -5.42
CA VAL A 208 -13.06 -5.15 -4.73
C VAL A 208 -13.00 -6.33 -5.70
N SER A 209 -11.86 -7.01 -5.75
CA SER A 209 -11.69 -8.31 -6.41
C SER A 209 -11.11 -9.30 -5.40
N GLU A 210 -11.67 -10.50 -5.35
CA GLU A 210 -11.17 -11.63 -4.58
C GLU A 210 -10.84 -12.78 -5.54
N THR A 211 -9.63 -13.31 -5.44
CA THR A 211 -9.20 -14.54 -6.12
C THR A 211 -8.83 -15.60 -5.09
N VAL A 212 -9.41 -16.79 -5.22
CA VAL A 212 -9.13 -17.95 -4.35
C VAL A 212 -8.95 -19.18 -5.21
N GLY A 213 -7.77 -19.82 -5.14
CA GLY A 213 -7.46 -21.02 -5.92
C GLY A 213 -7.64 -20.82 -7.43
N GLY A 214 -7.39 -19.60 -7.92
CA GLY A 214 -7.57 -19.20 -9.31
C GLY A 214 -9.00 -18.81 -9.72
N ALA A 215 -10.00 -18.93 -8.85
CA ALA A 215 -11.36 -18.46 -9.11
C ALA A 215 -11.55 -17.02 -8.61
N THR A 216 -12.11 -16.15 -9.45
CA THR A 216 -12.26 -14.72 -9.13
C THR A 216 -13.72 -14.30 -8.98
N ALA A 217 -14.01 -13.55 -7.92
CA ALA A 217 -15.27 -12.84 -7.70
C ALA A 217 -14.97 -11.34 -7.49
N ALA A 218 -15.83 -10.45 -8.00
CA ALA A 218 -15.55 -9.03 -7.94
C ALA A 218 -16.83 -8.16 -7.81
N ILE A 219 -16.65 -6.97 -7.22
CA ILE A 219 -17.68 -5.94 -7.06
C ILE A 219 -17.36 -4.80 -8.02
N ASP A 220 -18.29 -4.43 -8.89
CA ASP A 220 -18.15 -3.37 -9.88
C ASP A 220 -17.68 -2.03 -9.27
N GLN A 221 -16.77 -1.33 -9.96
CA GLN A 221 -16.22 -0.02 -9.59
C GLN A 221 -17.28 1.08 -9.46
N MET A 222 -18.43 0.97 -10.15
CA MET A 222 -19.55 1.90 -10.01
C MET A 222 -20.32 1.72 -8.70
N LYS A 223 -20.03 0.68 -7.92
CA LYS A 223 -20.60 0.45 -6.59
C LYS A 223 -19.61 0.88 -5.52
N SER A 224 -20.13 1.29 -4.37
CA SER A 224 -19.34 1.36 -3.14
C SER A 224 -19.46 0.03 -2.40
N CYS A 225 -18.36 -0.47 -1.84
CA CYS A 225 -18.38 -1.62 -0.95
C CYS A 225 -18.52 -1.12 0.49
N LEU A 226 -19.74 -1.19 1.04
CA LEU A 226 -19.97 -0.81 2.43
C LEU A 226 -19.28 -1.78 3.39
N LEU A 227 -19.43 -3.08 3.14
CA LEU A 227 -18.80 -4.15 3.90
C LEU A 227 -18.54 -5.34 2.97
N TYR A 228 -17.32 -5.84 2.99
CA TYR A 228 -16.92 -7.14 2.47
C TYR A 228 -16.25 -7.92 3.60
N ARG A 229 -16.53 -9.22 3.68
CA ARG A 229 -15.95 -10.08 4.71
C ARG A 229 -15.69 -11.48 4.17
N ARG A 230 -14.46 -11.95 4.39
CA ARG A 230 -13.98 -13.31 4.17
C ARG A 230 -13.59 -13.90 5.52
N GLY A 231 -14.21 -15.00 5.93
CA GLY A 231 -13.86 -15.72 7.16
C GLY A 231 -14.19 -14.98 8.47
N ALA A 232 -13.45 -15.31 9.52
CA ALA A 232 -13.63 -14.84 10.89
C ALA A 232 -12.51 -13.89 11.31
N PHE A 233 -12.87 -12.65 11.60
CA PHE A 233 -11.91 -11.64 12.02
C PHE A 233 -11.55 -11.80 13.50
N ASP A 234 -10.27 -11.68 13.84
CA ASP A 234 -9.79 -11.81 15.22
C ASP A 234 -9.10 -10.52 15.69
N ASP A 235 -9.81 -9.69 16.45
CA ASP A 235 -9.25 -8.50 17.06
C ASP A 235 -8.55 -8.76 18.40
N SER A 236 -8.62 -9.98 18.94
CA SER A 236 -7.86 -10.31 20.16
C SER A 236 -6.36 -10.28 19.90
N ALA A 237 -5.94 -10.66 18.68
CA ALA A 237 -4.56 -10.56 18.22
C ALA A 237 -4.03 -9.13 18.18
N MET A 238 -4.89 -8.10 18.17
CA MET A 238 -4.47 -6.69 18.11
C MET A 238 -4.25 -6.05 19.48
N ARG A 239 -4.49 -6.78 20.58
CA ARG A 239 -4.40 -6.24 21.94
C ARG A 239 -2.99 -6.41 22.49
N HIS A 240 -2.46 -5.35 23.10
CA HIS A 240 -1.23 -5.32 23.89
C HIS A 240 -1.57 -5.26 25.37
#